data_AF-A0A397U8G3-F1
#
_entry.id   AF-A0A397U8G3-F1
#
_cell.length_a   1.000
_cell.length_b   1.000
_cell.length_c   1.000
_cell.angle_alpha   90.00
_cell.angle_beta   90.00
_cell.angle_gamma   90.00
#
_symmetry.space_group_name_H-M   'P 1'
#
loop_
_entity.id
_entity.type
_entity.pdbx_description
1 polymer ?
#
loop_
_entity_poly.entity_id
_entity_poly.type
_entity_poly.pdbx_seq_one_letter_code
_entity_poly.pdbx_strand_id
1 'polypeptide(L)'
;MEGGSTHGSSKRCMVKICKGSPTETWKKITNNVLIKAEANRTLASYYRDHKDEYICMGCYNAIVVNTASSFKEHALNWDNGLKRHRNSFSISESISLLTNFIFEREVLDGEPPVFSFSQLRLIAVNKNNDLIFFFDQIEEMACLDKKTEAEKRELERSLAYQCYLMCWNQSRVIPLWNLHESEMGSDYFSWVDGVNVLSKFLYDREKVEQKPAIYSFKELRKEMVAKDIRLSSFFNSIYNATLLDKKSDKYLDKLDKRLVVECYIICGNQNSKLMAFKEDISLFLDLIGLSAKALDALLHAGITISRRHLDRKKIEIANNHSSLIESYLENNKYNALALNVDDYHNIHAKRMPNTCSTSTMAHMTTLLLNRINITAIPQMTLNNASIHNPKLIDFELICNTLDHFYMERMAKTFNDRFYYETFLDEKLENLTLHNYDARITERQEERKMKDTILLDFFELKLEDVVSYISALQRVYENSLLNNYLTNSVIPVIADWPGQVFI
;
A
#
# COMPACT_ATOMS: atom_id res chain seq x y z
N MET A 1 44.44 44.26 41.18
CA MET A 1 43.62 44.74 40.05
C MET A 1 43.59 43.64 39.01
N GLU A 2 42.45 43.46 38.35
CA GLU A 2 42.23 42.69 37.11
C GLU A 2 42.64 41.19 37.10
N GLY A 3 41.90 40.28 36.46
CA GLY A 3 40.59 40.40 35.82
C GLY A 3 39.78 39.11 36.00
N GLY A 4 38.46 39.24 36.10
CA GLY A 4 37.56 38.08 36.25
C GLY A 4 37.06 37.55 34.91
N SER A 5 36.78 36.24 34.85
CA SER A 5 35.92 35.66 33.81
C SER A 5 34.81 34.83 34.44
N THR A 6 33.58 35.34 34.38
CA THR A 6 32.37 34.64 34.80
C THR A 6 31.80 33.86 33.61
N HIS A 7 32.09 32.56 33.56
CA HIS A 7 31.39 31.61 32.69
C HIS A 7 30.88 30.43 33.52
N GLY A 8 29.58 30.44 33.80
CA GLY A 8 28.90 29.33 34.46
C GLY A 8 28.50 28.28 33.45
N SER A 9 29.02 27.06 33.60
CA SER A 9 28.25 25.87 33.23
C SER A 9 27.40 25.47 34.42
N SER A 10 26.11 25.20 34.19
CA SER A 10 25.26 24.60 35.22
C SER A 10 25.72 23.15 35.40
N LYS A 11 26.53 22.90 36.43
CA LYS A 11 26.97 21.54 36.78
C LYS A 11 25.73 20.72 37.11
N ARG A 12 25.53 19.64 36.37
CA ARG A 12 24.43 18.69 36.59
C ARG A 12 25.00 17.47 37.32
N CYS A 13 24.30 17.00 38.35
CA CYS A 13 24.69 15.76 39.02
C CYS A 13 24.41 14.56 38.11
N MET A 14 25.43 13.71 37.88
CA MET A 14 25.34 12.54 36.99
C MET A 14 24.51 11.37 37.53
N VAL A 15 24.02 11.46 38.77
CA VAL A 15 23.09 10.46 39.32
C VAL A 15 21.69 10.75 38.80
N LYS A 16 21.13 9.82 38.02
CA LYS A 16 19.85 10.01 37.31
C LYS A 16 18.65 10.22 38.24
N ILE A 17 18.72 9.71 39.48
CA ILE A 17 17.72 9.90 40.54
C ILE A 17 18.00 11.13 41.46
N CYS A 18 18.95 12.00 41.10
CA CYS A 18 19.20 13.23 41.87
C CYS A 18 17.99 14.17 41.79
N LYS A 19 17.44 14.54 42.94
CA LYS A 19 16.31 15.50 43.04
C LYS A 19 16.75 16.98 43.00
N GLY A 20 18.06 17.24 43.01
CA GLY A 20 18.65 18.57 43.08
C GLY A 20 18.54 19.21 44.47
N SER A 21 19.50 20.09 44.79
CA SER A 21 19.46 20.95 45.99
C SER A 21 20.03 22.34 45.65
N PRO A 22 19.60 23.44 46.32
CA PRO A 22 20.16 24.78 46.06
C PRO A 22 21.60 24.98 46.57
N THR A 23 22.16 24.06 47.37
CA THR A 23 23.41 24.24 48.12
C THR A 23 24.49 23.22 47.76
N GLU A 24 24.67 22.95 46.46
CA GLU A 24 25.53 21.87 45.97
C GLU A 24 27.02 22.25 45.95
N THR A 25 27.73 21.84 47.00
CA THR A 25 29.16 21.55 46.91
C THR A 25 29.39 20.29 46.06
N TRP A 26 30.40 20.33 45.18
CA TRP A 26 30.63 19.29 44.17
C TRP A 26 31.77 18.34 44.58
N LYS A 27 31.60 17.04 44.32
CA LYS A 27 32.61 16.00 44.50
C LYS A 27 32.89 15.31 43.17
N LYS A 28 34.18 15.11 42.86
CA LYS A 28 34.64 14.40 41.67
C LYS A 28 34.46 12.89 41.87
N ILE A 29 33.95 12.16 40.88
CA ILE A 29 33.92 10.70 40.87
C ILE A 29 35.35 10.20 40.70
N THR A 30 35.91 9.61 41.76
CA THR A 30 37.26 9.02 41.77
C THR A 30 37.18 7.51 42.01
N ASN A 31 38.26 6.77 41.77
CA ASN A 31 38.31 5.32 42.08
C ASN A 31 37.82 5.00 43.51
N ASN A 32 38.13 5.85 44.50
CA ASN A 32 37.70 5.67 45.90
C ASN A 32 36.16 5.79 46.05
N VAL A 33 35.51 6.66 45.27
CA VAL A 33 34.03 6.75 45.21
C VAL A 33 33.44 5.49 44.61
N LEU A 34 34.01 4.98 43.51
CA LEU A 34 33.54 3.77 42.84
C LEU A 34 33.68 2.53 43.75
N ILE A 35 34.85 2.33 44.38
CA ILE A 35 35.11 1.22 45.31
C ILE A 35 34.11 1.25 46.49
N LYS A 36 33.84 2.43 47.06
CA LYS A 36 32.86 2.56 48.16
C LYS A 36 31.42 2.36 47.69
N ALA A 37 31.06 2.84 46.50
CA ALA A 37 29.74 2.57 45.91
C ALA A 37 29.52 1.07 45.66
N GLU A 38 30.56 0.35 45.24
CA GLU A 38 30.53 -1.09 45.00
C GLU A 38 30.34 -1.87 46.31
N ALA A 39 31.15 -1.56 47.34
CA ALA A 39 31.00 -2.13 48.68
C ALA A 39 29.61 -1.84 49.31
N ASN A 40 29.06 -0.64 49.06
CA ASN A 40 27.75 -0.21 49.56
C ASN A 40 26.56 -0.75 48.74
N ARG A 41 26.79 -1.45 47.62
CA ARG A 41 25.78 -1.87 46.63
C ARG A 41 24.95 -0.71 46.05
N THR A 42 25.57 0.48 45.92
CA THR A 42 25.01 1.71 45.35
C THR A 42 25.66 2.10 44.02
N LEU A 43 26.64 1.33 43.55
CA LEU A 43 27.27 1.47 42.22
C LEU A 43 26.29 1.02 41.11
N ALA A 44 25.70 1.97 40.40
CA ALA A 44 25.14 1.69 39.09
C ALA A 44 26.28 1.62 38.06
N SER A 45 26.25 0.64 37.14
CA SER A 45 27.37 0.36 36.24
C SER A 45 27.92 1.59 35.50
N TYR A 46 27.02 2.48 35.05
CA TYR A 46 27.34 3.68 34.28
C TYR A 46 28.16 4.74 35.05
N TYR A 47 28.35 4.63 36.37
CA TYR A 47 29.29 5.50 37.11
C TYR A 47 30.76 5.22 36.74
N ARG A 48 31.08 4.03 36.20
CA ARG A 48 32.45 3.70 35.75
C ARG A 48 32.84 4.51 34.51
N ASP A 49 31.87 4.80 33.65
CA ASP A 49 32.06 5.53 32.40
C ASP A 49 32.18 7.04 32.66
N HIS A 50 31.44 7.57 33.65
CA HIS A 50 31.54 8.96 34.14
C HIS A 50 32.62 9.15 35.23
N LYS A 51 33.68 8.35 35.18
CA LYS A 51 34.85 8.57 36.02
C LYS A 51 35.44 9.95 35.74
N ASP A 52 35.92 10.61 36.79
CA ASP A 52 36.45 11.98 36.76
C ASP A 52 35.40 13.11 36.49
N GLU A 53 34.10 12.79 36.34
CA GLU A 53 33.02 13.77 36.35
C GLU A 53 32.58 14.19 37.78
N TYR A 54 31.51 14.98 37.91
CA TYR A 54 31.06 15.55 39.19
C TYR A 54 29.66 15.09 39.63
N ILE A 55 29.52 14.85 40.94
CA ILE A 55 28.24 14.64 41.64
C ILE A 55 28.08 15.64 42.77
N CYS A 56 26.84 15.98 43.13
CA CYS A 56 26.57 16.86 44.25
C CYS A 56 26.78 16.14 45.59
N MET A 57 27.08 16.90 46.65
CA MET A 57 27.36 16.35 47.99
C MET A 57 26.21 15.47 48.52
N GLY A 58 24.95 15.80 48.20
CA GLY A 58 23.79 14.98 48.58
C GLY A 58 23.84 13.57 48.00
N CYS A 59 24.10 13.45 46.69
CA CYS A 59 24.26 12.16 46.03
C CYS A 59 25.55 11.44 46.45
N TYR A 60 26.67 12.17 46.63
CA TYR A 60 27.91 11.61 47.18
C TYR A 60 27.64 10.95 48.55
N ASN A 61 26.95 11.65 49.46
CA ASN A 61 26.62 11.11 50.77
C ASN A 61 25.66 9.91 50.66
N ALA A 62 24.62 9.97 49.83
CA ALA A 62 23.66 8.87 49.65
C ALA A 62 24.28 7.58 49.06
N ILE A 63 25.35 7.71 48.27
CA ILE A 63 26.07 6.58 47.66
C ILE A 63 27.19 6.06 48.59
N VAL A 64 27.98 6.95 49.17
CA VAL A 64 29.27 6.64 49.82
C VAL A 64 29.17 6.52 51.34
N VAL A 65 28.19 7.17 51.98
CA VAL A 65 28.11 7.34 53.45
C VAL A 65 26.78 6.85 54.02
N ASN A 66 25.68 7.54 53.72
CA ASN A 66 24.33 7.24 54.19
C ASN A 66 23.59 6.41 53.14
N THR A 67 23.92 5.12 53.06
CA THR A 67 23.57 4.23 51.93
C THR A 67 22.06 4.02 51.72
N ALA A 68 21.42 4.95 50.99
CA ALA A 68 19.96 5.03 50.85
C ALA A 68 19.37 3.88 50.01
N SER A 69 18.20 3.39 50.40
CA SER A 69 17.50 2.28 49.74
C SER A 69 17.25 2.54 48.26
N SER A 70 16.75 3.73 47.91
CA SER A 70 16.49 4.13 46.52
C SER A 70 17.72 4.17 45.63
N PHE A 71 18.93 4.36 46.19
CA PHE A 71 20.19 4.33 45.43
C PHE A 71 20.68 2.90 45.21
N LYS A 72 20.38 1.97 46.13
CA LYS A 72 20.62 0.52 45.95
C LYS A 72 19.64 -0.09 44.97
N GLU A 73 18.37 0.31 45.05
CA GLU A 73 17.31 -0.06 44.12
C GLU A 73 17.58 0.48 42.71
N HIS A 74 18.03 1.73 42.56
CA HIS A 74 18.47 2.29 41.29
C HIS A 74 19.63 1.49 40.66
N ALA A 75 20.64 1.12 41.45
CA ALA A 75 21.74 0.28 40.98
C ALA A 75 21.26 -1.11 40.55
N LEU A 76 20.42 -1.77 41.35
CA LEU A 76 19.83 -3.07 41.03
C LEU A 76 18.98 -3.03 39.75
N ASN A 77 18.12 -2.03 39.59
CA ASN A 77 17.27 -1.89 38.41
C ASN A 77 18.10 -1.64 37.14
N TRP A 78 19.18 -0.86 37.25
CA TRP A 78 20.10 -0.60 36.13
C TRP A 78 20.86 -1.86 35.70
N ASP A 79 21.39 -2.63 36.65
CA ASP A 79 22.05 -3.91 36.39
C ASP A 79 21.08 -5.00 35.89
N ASN A 80 19.83 -5.01 36.35
CA ASN A 80 18.81 -5.94 35.89
C ASN A 80 18.37 -5.65 34.44
N GLY A 81 18.30 -4.37 34.04
CA GLY A 81 18.11 -4.00 32.63
C GLY A 81 19.24 -4.53 31.74
N LEU A 82 20.49 -4.31 32.16
CA LEU A 82 21.67 -4.82 31.44
C LEU A 82 21.75 -6.35 31.39
N LYS A 83 21.20 -7.07 32.36
CA LYS A 83 21.12 -8.54 32.34
C LYS A 83 20.07 -9.07 31.37
N ARG A 84 18.93 -8.40 31.22
CA ARG A 84 17.92 -8.77 30.20
C ARG A 84 18.48 -8.69 28.78
N HIS A 85 19.23 -7.64 28.47
CA HIS A 85 19.84 -7.45 27.13
C HIS A 85 21.05 -8.34 26.81
N ARG A 86 21.58 -9.12 27.77
CA ARG A 86 22.74 -10.02 27.51
C ARG A 86 22.36 -11.43 27.08
N ASN A 87 21.11 -11.82 27.25
CA ASN A 87 20.59 -13.16 26.93
C ASN A 87 19.41 -13.12 25.94
N SER A 88 19.01 -11.94 25.45
CA SER A 88 17.88 -11.79 24.52
C SER A 88 18.30 -12.11 23.07
N PHE A 89 17.61 -13.05 22.43
CA PHE A 89 17.68 -13.28 20.99
C PHE A 89 17.30 -12.02 20.19
N SER A 90 17.81 -11.91 18.96
CA SER A 90 17.36 -10.88 18.02
C SER A 90 15.87 -11.05 17.65
N ILE A 91 15.27 -10.00 17.09
CA ILE A 91 13.90 -10.04 16.54
C ILE A 91 13.79 -11.17 15.48
N SER A 92 14.79 -11.32 14.62
CA SER A 92 14.87 -12.38 13.60
C SER A 92 14.89 -13.80 14.18
N GLU A 93 15.71 -14.06 15.21
CA GLU A 93 15.77 -15.37 15.86
C GLU A 93 14.50 -15.66 16.68
N SER A 94 13.90 -14.63 17.25
CA SER A 94 12.64 -14.75 17.98
C SER A 94 11.46 -15.04 17.05
N ILE A 95 11.44 -14.47 15.85
CA ILE A 95 10.48 -14.87 14.79
C ILE A 95 10.73 -16.34 14.42
N SER A 96 11.97 -16.83 14.38
CA SER A 96 12.26 -18.25 14.12
C SER A 96 11.73 -19.17 15.24
N LEU A 97 11.94 -18.80 16.50
CA LEU A 97 11.41 -19.52 17.66
C LEU A 97 9.87 -19.54 17.66
N LEU A 98 9.24 -18.41 17.31
CA LEU A 98 7.78 -18.31 17.19
C LEU A 98 7.24 -19.10 15.98
N THR A 99 7.96 -19.10 14.86
CA THR A 99 7.62 -19.87 13.65
C THR A 99 7.61 -21.37 13.95
N ASN A 100 8.62 -21.87 14.66
CA ASN A 100 8.67 -23.27 15.08
C ASN A 100 7.53 -23.62 16.04
N PHE A 101 7.24 -22.75 17.01
CA PHE A 101 6.11 -22.91 17.93
C PHE A 101 4.76 -22.99 17.19
N ILE A 102 4.50 -22.09 16.24
CA ILE A 102 3.28 -22.07 15.42
C ILE A 102 3.21 -23.31 14.52
N PHE A 103 4.34 -23.72 13.91
CA PHE A 103 4.40 -24.87 13.01
C PHE A 103 4.05 -26.18 13.72
N GLU A 104 4.63 -26.45 14.89
CA GLU A 104 4.26 -27.61 15.71
C GLU A 104 2.77 -27.57 16.04
N ARG A 105 2.30 -26.46 16.62
CA ARG A 105 0.93 -26.29 17.11
C ARG A 105 -0.15 -26.45 16.02
N GLU A 106 0.03 -25.81 14.87
CA GLU A 106 -1.04 -25.66 13.88
C GLU A 106 -0.95 -26.62 12.70
N VAL A 107 0.23 -27.20 12.44
CA VAL A 107 0.47 -28.12 11.31
C VAL A 107 0.78 -29.55 11.77
N LEU A 108 1.39 -29.76 12.94
CA LEU A 108 1.61 -31.11 13.49
C LEU A 108 0.52 -31.52 14.48
N ASP A 109 0.20 -30.67 15.45
CA ASP A 109 -0.80 -30.93 16.49
C ASP A 109 -2.24 -30.61 16.01
N GLY A 110 -2.37 -29.82 14.94
CA GLY A 110 -3.65 -29.50 14.28
C GLY A 110 -4.55 -28.52 15.06
N GLU A 111 -4.01 -27.76 16.00
CA GLU A 111 -4.76 -26.76 16.76
C GLU A 111 -5.14 -25.53 15.92
N PRO A 112 -6.23 -24.82 16.26
CA PRO A 112 -6.66 -23.62 15.53
C PRO A 112 -5.72 -22.42 15.75
N PRO A 113 -5.56 -21.53 14.74
CA PRO A 113 -4.76 -20.30 14.86
C PRO A 113 -5.25 -19.32 15.93
N VAL A 114 -4.31 -18.55 16.49
CA VAL A 114 -4.52 -17.67 17.64
C VAL A 114 -4.71 -16.21 17.21
N PHE A 115 -5.96 -15.78 17.09
CA PHE A 115 -6.34 -14.45 16.57
C PHE A 115 -6.20 -13.27 17.56
N SER A 116 -5.52 -13.45 18.70
CA SER A 116 -5.27 -12.41 19.71
C SER A 116 -3.78 -12.40 20.06
N PHE A 117 -3.21 -11.21 20.12
CA PHE A 117 -1.80 -10.99 20.37
C PHE A 117 -1.42 -11.32 21.81
N SER A 118 -2.23 -10.94 22.81
CA SER A 118 -1.97 -11.33 24.20
C SER A 118 -2.13 -12.84 24.42
N GLN A 119 -3.05 -13.50 23.70
CA GLN A 119 -3.15 -14.96 23.71
C GLN A 119 -1.94 -15.63 23.03
N LEU A 120 -1.51 -15.14 21.86
CA LEU A 120 -0.34 -15.65 21.14
C LEU A 120 0.92 -15.48 21.98
N ARG A 121 1.13 -14.29 22.57
CA ARG A 121 2.20 -13.99 23.53
C ARG A 121 2.17 -14.99 24.68
N LEU A 122 1.04 -15.16 25.35
CA LEU A 122 0.92 -16.05 26.52
C LEU A 122 1.31 -17.50 26.19
N ILE A 123 0.74 -18.09 25.13
CA ILE A 123 0.97 -19.51 24.82
C ILE A 123 2.40 -19.72 24.31
N ALA A 124 2.92 -18.81 23.47
CA ALA A 124 4.27 -18.89 22.95
C ALA A 124 5.33 -18.68 24.05
N VAL A 125 5.15 -17.69 24.94
CA VAL A 125 6.04 -17.44 26.09
C VAL A 125 6.02 -18.61 27.08
N ASN A 126 4.85 -19.21 27.34
CA ASN A 126 4.76 -20.40 28.21
C ASN A 126 5.51 -21.62 27.64
N LYS A 127 5.67 -21.73 26.31
CA LYS A 127 6.46 -22.79 25.65
C LYS A 127 7.93 -22.40 25.45
N ASN A 128 8.26 -21.11 25.29
CA ASN A 128 9.61 -20.58 25.41
C ASN A 128 9.63 -19.14 25.95
N ASN A 129 10.14 -18.95 27.17
CA ASN A 129 10.27 -17.63 27.83
C ASN A 129 11.16 -16.63 27.06
N ASP A 130 12.07 -17.10 26.21
CA ASP A 130 12.98 -16.22 25.47
C ASP A 130 12.23 -15.33 24.46
N LEU A 131 11.01 -15.72 24.06
CA LEU A 131 10.13 -14.94 23.20
C LEU A 131 9.58 -13.67 23.87
N ILE A 132 9.69 -13.51 25.20
CA ILE A 132 9.22 -12.31 25.92
C ILE A 132 9.79 -11.05 25.27
N PHE A 133 11.09 -11.01 24.97
CA PHE A 133 11.74 -9.84 24.37
C PHE A 133 11.12 -9.44 23.02
N PHE A 134 10.77 -10.41 22.17
CA PHE A 134 10.14 -10.13 20.88
C PHE A 134 8.73 -9.57 21.05
N PHE A 135 7.90 -10.17 21.91
CA PHE A 135 6.57 -9.64 22.16
C PHE A 135 6.64 -8.23 22.78
N ASP A 136 7.55 -8.00 23.72
CA ASP A 136 7.82 -6.66 24.29
C ASP A 136 8.20 -5.64 23.19
N GLN A 137 9.03 -6.02 22.21
CA GLN A 137 9.39 -5.16 21.07
C GLN A 137 8.22 -4.88 20.13
N ILE A 138 7.29 -5.81 19.93
CA ILE A 138 6.06 -5.57 19.16
C ILE A 138 5.08 -4.67 19.95
N GLU A 139 4.99 -4.81 21.27
CA GLU A 139 4.21 -3.92 22.14
C GLU A 139 4.76 -2.47 22.14
N GLU A 140 6.09 -2.33 22.13
CA GLU A 140 6.79 -1.04 22.04
C GLU A 140 6.66 -0.40 20.65
N MET A 141 6.88 -1.14 19.56
CA MET A 141 6.64 -0.69 18.18
C MET A 141 5.19 -0.20 18.00
N ALA A 142 4.23 -0.92 18.58
CA ALA A 142 2.82 -0.56 18.53
C ALA A 142 2.44 0.62 19.47
N CYS A 143 3.37 1.11 20.30
CA CYS A 143 3.14 2.17 21.30
C CYS A 143 1.91 1.89 22.19
N LEU A 144 1.71 0.63 22.62
CA LEU A 144 0.54 0.25 23.43
C LEU A 144 0.49 0.96 24.78
N ASP A 145 1.65 1.36 25.32
CA ASP A 145 1.79 2.15 26.55
C ASP A 145 1.07 3.52 26.47
N LYS A 146 0.93 4.08 25.27
CA LYS A 146 0.33 5.40 24.99
C LYS A 146 -1.12 5.32 24.49
N LYS A 147 -1.67 4.11 24.30
CA LYS A 147 -2.97 3.87 23.68
C LYS A 147 -4.05 3.49 24.71
N THR A 148 -5.29 3.87 24.42
CA THR A 148 -6.45 3.58 25.28
C THR A 148 -6.86 2.10 25.21
N GLU A 149 -7.59 1.64 26.21
CA GLU A 149 -8.13 0.28 26.26
C GLU A 149 -9.22 0.01 25.20
N ALA A 150 -9.60 0.97 24.36
CA ALA A 150 -10.33 0.72 23.12
C ALA A 150 -9.33 0.38 21.99
N GLU A 151 -8.39 1.28 21.71
CA GLU A 151 -7.36 1.12 20.66
C GLU A 151 -6.51 -0.14 20.83
N LYS A 152 -6.16 -0.51 22.08
CA LYS A 152 -5.46 -1.78 22.37
C LYS A 152 -6.28 -3.00 21.93
N ARG A 153 -7.60 -3.00 22.17
CA ARG A 153 -8.50 -4.10 21.79
C ARG A 153 -8.76 -4.17 20.29
N GLU A 154 -8.60 -3.07 19.56
CA GLU A 154 -8.58 -3.08 18.10
C GLU A 154 -7.25 -3.66 17.57
N LEU A 155 -6.12 -3.29 18.18
CA LEU A 155 -4.78 -3.74 17.78
C LEU A 155 -4.49 -5.22 18.08
N GLU A 156 -5.11 -5.80 19.11
CA GLU A 156 -5.01 -7.23 19.48
C GLU A 156 -4.99 -8.20 18.29
N ARG A 157 -5.84 -7.96 17.28
CA ARG A 157 -5.92 -8.81 16.09
C ARG A 157 -4.85 -8.49 15.04
N SER A 158 -4.55 -7.20 14.85
CA SER A 158 -3.57 -6.75 13.87
C SER A 158 -2.14 -7.13 14.28
N LEU A 159 -1.79 -7.01 15.56
CA LEU A 159 -0.48 -7.42 16.08
C LEU A 159 -0.29 -8.94 16.04
N ALA A 160 -1.35 -9.72 16.30
CA ALA A 160 -1.32 -11.17 16.09
C ALA A 160 -1.07 -11.49 14.61
N TYR A 161 -1.83 -10.87 13.70
CA TYR A 161 -1.66 -11.05 12.26
C TYR A 161 -0.26 -10.66 11.77
N GLN A 162 0.35 -9.60 12.31
CA GLN A 162 1.76 -9.27 12.03
C GLN A 162 2.72 -10.38 12.48
N CYS A 163 2.51 -10.98 13.66
CA CYS A 163 3.32 -12.11 14.13
C CYS A 163 3.20 -13.31 13.18
N TYR A 164 1.98 -13.69 12.78
CA TYR A 164 1.78 -14.74 11.77
C TYR A 164 2.42 -14.38 10.43
N LEU A 165 2.32 -13.14 9.97
CA LEU A 165 2.85 -12.70 8.68
C LEU A 165 4.39 -12.64 8.66
N MET A 166 5.03 -12.33 9.79
CA MET A 166 6.48 -12.46 9.98
C MET A 166 6.93 -13.93 10.03
N CYS A 167 6.15 -14.82 10.66
CA CYS A 167 6.42 -16.27 10.61
C CYS A 167 6.17 -16.85 9.20
N TRP A 168 5.20 -16.30 8.46
CA TRP A 168 4.90 -16.54 7.03
C TRP A 168 6.00 -16.02 6.08
N ASN A 169 7.13 -15.58 6.63
CA ASN A 169 8.36 -15.24 5.94
C ASN A 169 9.53 -16.18 6.30
N GLN A 170 9.29 -17.32 6.99
CA GLN A 170 10.37 -18.19 7.50
C GLN A 170 10.24 -19.74 7.38
N SER A 171 9.19 -20.36 6.82
CA SER A 171 9.15 -21.84 6.56
C SER A 171 8.66 -22.23 5.12
N ARG A 172 8.79 -23.47 4.63
CA ARG A 172 8.12 -23.97 3.37
C ARG A 172 6.65 -24.37 3.54
N VAL A 173 6.38 -24.95 4.70
CA VAL A 173 5.17 -25.74 4.95
C VAL A 173 4.19 -24.98 5.85
N ILE A 174 4.68 -23.91 6.51
CA ILE A 174 4.06 -22.56 6.50
C ILE A 174 5.09 -21.64 5.80
N PRO A 175 4.81 -20.86 4.74
CA PRO A 175 5.77 -20.01 3.96
C PRO A 175 6.81 -19.15 4.79
N LEU A 176 8.05 -18.68 4.46
CA LEU A 176 9.13 -18.89 3.45
C LEU A 176 10.56 -19.20 4.12
N TRP A 177 11.12 -20.44 4.23
CA TRP A 177 12.49 -20.69 4.86
C TRP A 177 13.81 -20.49 4.03
N ASN A 178 14.81 -19.83 4.66
CA ASN A 178 16.28 -19.82 4.39
C ASN A 178 16.84 -18.83 3.32
N LEU A 179 18.05 -18.22 3.41
CA LEU A 179 19.13 -18.06 4.45
C LEU A 179 19.96 -16.76 4.08
N HIS A 180 21.15 -16.33 4.56
CA HIS A 180 22.34 -16.88 5.29
C HIS A 180 23.02 -15.75 6.18
N GLU A 181 24.36 -15.71 6.32
CA GLU A 181 25.11 -14.89 7.34
C GLU A 181 25.94 -13.70 6.80
N SER A 182 26.16 -12.64 7.62
CA SER A 182 27.52 -12.19 8.06
C SER A 182 27.55 -10.86 8.88
N GLU A 183 28.11 -10.94 10.11
CA GLU A 183 28.88 -9.93 10.89
C GLU A 183 28.33 -8.52 11.28
N MET A 184 29.05 -7.84 12.19
CA MET A 184 28.62 -6.68 13.01
C MET A 184 29.30 -5.35 12.61
N GLY A 185 28.71 -4.19 12.97
CA GLY A 185 29.42 -2.90 12.81
C GLY A 185 28.74 -1.61 13.28
N SER A 186 28.64 -1.39 14.61
CA SER A 186 28.52 -0.08 15.31
C SER A 186 27.36 0.91 15.00
N ASP A 187 26.93 1.61 16.06
CA ASP A 187 25.88 2.64 16.14
C ASP A 187 24.46 2.17 15.73
N TYR A 188 23.63 1.91 16.73
CA TYR A 188 22.56 0.91 16.64
C TYR A 188 21.24 1.46 16.10
N PHE A 189 21.12 1.59 14.78
CA PHE A 189 19.84 1.83 14.12
C PHE A 189 18.97 0.56 14.18
N SER A 190 18.04 0.51 15.14
CA SER A 190 17.21 -0.68 15.36
C SER A 190 16.16 -0.88 14.26
N TRP A 191 15.54 -2.06 14.21
CA TRP A 191 14.40 -2.30 13.33
C TRP A 191 13.23 -1.34 13.63
N VAL A 192 13.01 -1.02 14.92
CA VAL A 192 11.99 -0.06 15.37
C VAL A 192 12.35 1.36 14.89
N ASP A 193 13.63 1.75 14.89
CA ASP A 193 14.07 3.03 14.29
C ASP A 193 13.84 3.08 12.78
N GLY A 194 14.01 1.94 12.10
CA GLY A 194 13.64 1.76 10.71
C GLY A 194 12.14 2.04 10.47
N VAL A 195 11.26 1.45 11.29
CA VAL A 195 9.82 1.75 11.25
C VAL A 195 9.54 3.21 11.59
N ASN A 196 10.14 3.77 12.65
CA ASN A 196 9.98 5.18 13.07
C ASN A 196 10.26 6.16 11.92
N VAL A 197 11.41 5.99 11.26
CA VAL A 197 11.85 6.88 10.18
C VAL A 197 11.02 6.67 8.91
N LEU A 198 10.73 5.42 8.54
CA LEU A 198 9.90 5.13 7.36
C LEU A 198 8.46 5.60 7.52
N SER A 199 7.83 5.36 8.68
CA SER A 199 6.48 5.85 9.00
C SER A 199 6.38 7.37 8.89
N LYS A 200 7.44 8.09 9.31
CA LYS A 200 7.53 9.54 9.16
C LYS A 200 7.65 9.94 7.69
N PHE A 201 8.59 9.38 6.94
CA PHE A 201 8.79 9.74 5.54
C PHE A 201 7.59 9.39 4.64
N LEU A 202 6.87 8.31 4.93
CA LEU A 202 5.60 7.99 4.27
C LEU A 202 4.51 9.02 4.60
N TYR A 203 4.45 9.48 5.85
CA TYR A 203 3.46 10.48 6.29
C TYR A 203 3.74 11.86 5.71
N ASP A 204 5.00 12.29 5.73
CA ASP A 204 5.44 13.55 5.12
C ASP A 204 5.21 13.50 3.59
N ARG A 205 5.47 12.36 2.94
CA ARG A 205 5.15 12.14 1.52
C ARG A 205 3.65 12.25 1.24
N GLU A 206 2.81 11.62 2.06
CA GLU A 206 1.36 11.58 1.87
C GLU A 206 0.68 12.93 2.17
N LYS A 207 1.09 13.63 3.23
CA LYS A 207 0.39 14.82 3.76
C LYS A 207 1.07 16.15 3.46
N VAL A 208 2.38 16.17 3.20
CA VAL A 208 3.15 17.40 2.87
C VAL A 208 3.54 17.42 1.40
N GLU A 209 4.10 16.32 0.87
CA GLU A 209 4.45 16.24 -0.56
C GLU A 209 3.23 15.93 -1.47
N GLN A 210 2.10 15.50 -0.90
CA GLN A 210 0.87 15.09 -1.60
C GLN A 210 1.07 14.03 -2.70
N LYS A 211 2.05 13.13 -2.53
CA LYS A 211 2.39 12.11 -3.53
C LYS A 211 1.66 10.78 -3.26
N PRO A 212 1.31 10.02 -4.32
CA PRO A 212 0.66 8.72 -4.18
C PRO A 212 1.54 7.68 -3.50
N ALA A 213 0.90 6.60 -3.04
CA ALA A 213 1.56 5.42 -2.51
C ALA A 213 2.48 4.76 -3.57
N ILE A 214 3.59 4.18 -3.12
CA ILE A 214 4.58 3.54 -3.99
C ILE A 214 4.28 2.04 -4.03
N TYR A 215 3.91 1.52 -5.21
CA TYR A 215 3.58 0.10 -5.39
C TYR A 215 4.75 -0.73 -5.94
N SER A 216 5.98 -0.41 -5.52
CA SER A 216 7.17 -1.22 -5.76
C SER A 216 8.13 -1.14 -4.57
N PHE A 217 8.62 -2.28 -4.09
CA PHE A 217 9.56 -2.33 -2.97
C PHE A 217 10.94 -1.78 -3.38
N LYS A 218 11.41 -2.09 -4.59
CA LYS A 218 12.63 -1.51 -5.18
C LYS A 218 12.55 0.01 -5.26
N GLU A 219 11.41 0.55 -5.67
CA GLU A 219 11.19 2.00 -5.76
C GLU A 219 11.10 2.66 -4.37
N LEU A 220 10.30 2.09 -3.45
CA LEU A 220 10.18 2.58 -2.08
C LEU A 220 11.53 2.58 -1.39
N ARG A 221 12.29 1.48 -1.49
CA ARG A 221 13.66 1.38 -0.97
C ARG A 221 14.53 2.48 -1.58
N LYS A 222 14.52 2.66 -2.90
CA LYS A 222 15.36 3.64 -3.60
C LYS A 222 15.07 5.08 -3.12
N GLU A 223 13.80 5.48 -3.03
CA GLU A 223 13.45 6.83 -2.55
C GLU A 223 13.79 7.01 -1.06
N MET A 224 13.42 6.05 -0.21
CA MET A 224 13.54 6.21 1.24
C MET A 224 14.98 6.08 1.73
N VAL A 225 15.80 5.21 1.12
CA VAL A 225 17.26 5.15 1.40
C VAL A 225 17.99 6.41 0.90
N ALA A 226 17.46 7.09 -0.13
CA ALA A 226 17.97 8.41 -0.53
C ALA A 226 17.58 9.55 0.43
N LYS A 227 16.51 9.38 1.24
CA LYS A 227 16.14 10.30 2.33
C LYS A 227 16.89 10.00 3.64
N ASP A 228 17.14 8.73 3.97
CA ASP A 228 18.01 8.30 5.08
C ASP A 228 18.71 6.96 4.75
N ILE A 229 20.03 6.99 4.62
CA ILE A 229 20.84 5.82 4.24
C ILE A 229 20.73 4.67 5.26
N ARG A 230 20.41 4.96 6.53
CA ARG A 230 20.26 3.97 7.60
C ARG A 230 19.09 3.00 7.32
N LEU A 231 18.07 3.44 6.60
CA LEU A 231 16.99 2.57 6.14
C LEU A 231 17.46 1.42 5.23
N SER A 232 18.69 1.47 4.68
CA SER A 232 19.21 0.37 3.86
C SER A 232 19.35 -0.93 4.65
N SER A 233 19.70 -0.87 5.95
CA SER A 233 19.73 -2.07 6.82
C SER A 233 18.32 -2.58 7.12
N PHE A 234 17.37 -1.67 7.38
CA PHE A 234 15.96 -2.00 7.58
C PHE A 234 15.35 -2.70 6.34
N PHE A 235 15.48 -2.10 5.15
CA PHE A 235 15.00 -2.72 3.91
C PHE A 235 15.76 -4.02 3.57
N ASN A 236 17.04 -4.15 3.90
CA ASN A 236 17.75 -5.43 3.82
C ASN A 236 17.14 -6.48 4.76
N SER A 237 16.79 -6.14 6.00
CA SER A 237 16.19 -7.12 6.93
C SER A 237 14.83 -7.65 6.42
N ILE A 238 13.99 -6.77 5.87
CA ILE A 238 12.71 -7.16 5.24
C ILE A 238 12.94 -8.03 3.99
N TYR A 239 13.93 -7.68 3.15
CA TYR A 239 14.21 -8.41 1.91
C TYR A 239 14.86 -9.78 2.18
N ASN A 240 15.81 -9.85 3.10
CA ASN A 240 16.54 -11.06 3.49
C ASN A 240 15.66 -12.03 4.30
N ALA A 241 14.56 -11.55 4.89
CA ALA A 241 13.49 -12.40 5.41
C ALA A 241 12.64 -13.06 4.29
N THR A 242 13.18 -13.23 3.08
CA THR A 242 12.48 -13.92 1.98
C THR A 242 13.45 -14.80 1.19
N LEU A 243 13.05 -16.04 0.84
CA LEU A 243 13.88 -16.85 -0.07
C LEU A 243 13.99 -16.17 -1.43
N LEU A 244 15.22 -16.18 -1.92
CA LEU A 244 15.57 -15.87 -3.29
C LEU A 244 15.93 -17.14 -4.09
N ASP A 245 16.18 -18.27 -3.41
CA ASP A 245 16.64 -19.53 -4.01
C ASP A 245 15.75 -20.03 -5.17
N LYS A 246 16.32 -19.97 -6.37
CA LYS A 246 15.85 -20.55 -7.65
C LYS A 246 14.39 -20.20 -7.99
N LYS A 247 14.12 -18.92 -8.30
CA LYS A 247 12.78 -18.44 -8.65
C LYS A 247 12.78 -17.58 -9.92
N SER A 248 11.70 -17.67 -10.68
CA SER A 248 11.49 -16.93 -11.94
C SER A 248 11.14 -15.46 -11.72
N ASP A 249 11.32 -14.64 -12.76
CA ASP A 249 11.07 -13.19 -12.70
C ASP A 249 9.63 -12.85 -12.29
N LYS A 250 8.66 -13.66 -12.73
CA LYS A 250 7.24 -13.55 -12.34
C LYS A 250 7.02 -13.72 -10.82
N TYR A 251 7.88 -14.47 -10.13
CA TYR A 251 7.88 -14.50 -8.67
C TYR A 251 8.55 -13.25 -8.07
N LEU A 252 9.66 -12.78 -8.65
CA LEU A 252 10.39 -11.61 -8.15
C LEU A 252 9.58 -10.31 -8.26
N ASP A 253 8.76 -10.14 -9.31
CA ASP A 253 7.79 -9.05 -9.39
C ASP A 253 6.70 -9.19 -8.31
N LYS A 254 6.08 -10.37 -8.16
CA LYS A 254 5.10 -10.61 -7.09
C LYS A 254 5.69 -10.39 -5.69
N LEU A 255 6.97 -10.66 -5.49
CA LEU A 255 7.69 -10.39 -4.24
C LEU A 255 7.87 -8.89 -4.01
N ASP A 256 8.23 -8.13 -5.05
CA ASP A 256 8.34 -6.67 -5.02
C ASP A 256 7.01 -5.99 -4.66
N LYS A 257 5.88 -6.51 -5.19
CA LYS A 257 4.53 -6.07 -4.82
C LYS A 257 4.12 -6.51 -3.41
N ARG A 258 4.60 -7.66 -2.93
CA ARG A 258 4.31 -8.14 -1.57
C ARG A 258 5.03 -7.28 -0.52
N LEU A 259 6.35 -7.15 -0.63
CA LEU A 259 7.17 -6.51 0.41
C LEU A 259 6.80 -5.04 0.65
N VAL A 260 6.37 -4.32 -0.39
CA VAL A 260 5.95 -2.92 -0.23
C VAL A 260 4.64 -2.78 0.55
N VAL A 261 3.71 -3.73 0.38
CA VAL A 261 2.47 -3.82 1.19
C VAL A 261 2.81 -4.14 2.65
N GLU A 262 3.79 -5.00 2.90
CA GLU A 262 4.23 -5.32 4.26
C GLU A 262 4.81 -4.08 4.96
N CYS A 263 5.62 -3.26 4.27
CA CYS A 263 6.05 -1.95 4.78
C CYS A 263 4.86 -1.03 5.13
N TYR A 264 3.85 -0.93 4.27
CA TYR A 264 2.68 -0.09 4.54
C TYR A 264 1.83 -0.58 5.73
N ILE A 265 1.71 -1.90 5.93
CA ILE A 265 1.02 -2.46 7.10
C ILE A 265 1.81 -2.19 8.39
N ILE A 266 3.12 -2.42 8.38
CA ILE A 266 4.01 -2.17 9.54
C ILE A 266 3.94 -0.69 9.96
N CYS A 267 4.20 0.23 9.04
CA CYS A 267 4.14 1.66 9.32
C CYS A 267 2.70 2.13 9.65
N GLY A 268 1.70 1.59 8.97
CA GLY A 268 0.29 1.93 9.15
C GLY A 268 -0.34 1.44 10.46
N ASN A 269 0.34 0.56 11.22
CA ASN A 269 -0.03 0.17 12.59
C ASN A 269 0.62 1.08 13.64
N GLN A 270 1.81 1.61 13.35
CA GLN A 270 2.42 2.65 14.18
C GLN A 270 1.67 3.98 14.02
N ASN A 271 1.48 4.43 12.78
CA ASN A 271 0.82 5.69 12.44
C ASN A 271 -0.48 5.44 11.65
N SER A 272 -1.60 5.43 12.36
CA SER A 272 -2.94 5.24 11.79
C SER A 272 -3.38 6.33 10.79
N LYS A 273 -2.63 7.45 10.70
CA LYS A 273 -2.87 8.54 9.72
C LYS A 273 -2.17 8.33 8.37
N LEU A 274 -1.42 7.23 8.21
CA LEU A 274 -1.00 6.73 6.90
C LEU A 274 -2.22 6.08 6.24
N MET A 275 -2.85 6.80 5.32
CA MET A 275 -4.13 6.41 4.74
C MET A 275 -4.07 6.15 3.25
N ALA A 276 -3.10 6.64 2.47
CA ALA A 276 -3.11 6.51 1.00
C ALA A 276 -3.24 5.04 0.55
N PHE A 277 -2.33 4.16 1.00
CA PHE A 277 -2.42 2.73 0.73
C PHE A 277 -3.75 2.11 1.21
N LYS A 278 -4.28 2.56 2.36
CA LYS A 278 -5.51 2.04 2.96
C LYS A 278 -6.77 2.53 2.22
N GLU A 279 -6.75 3.73 1.67
CA GLU A 279 -7.78 4.32 0.82
C GLU A 279 -7.83 3.57 -0.51
N ASP A 280 -6.70 3.45 -1.21
CA ASP A 280 -6.55 2.73 -2.48
C ASP A 280 -7.05 1.28 -2.39
N ILE A 281 -6.57 0.51 -1.39
CA ILE A 281 -6.99 -0.90 -1.24
C ILE A 281 -8.46 -1.04 -0.83
N SER A 282 -9.03 -0.07 -0.12
CA SER A 282 -10.45 -0.11 0.26
C SER A 282 -11.36 0.22 -0.91
N LEU A 283 -10.98 1.18 -1.75
CA LEU A 283 -11.67 1.48 -3.01
C LEU A 283 -11.65 0.27 -3.95
N PHE A 284 -10.48 -0.38 -4.10
CA PHE A 284 -10.36 -1.60 -4.90
C PHE A 284 -11.21 -2.76 -4.37
N LEU A 285 -11.17 -3.02 -3.06
CA LEU A 285 -11.90 -4.14 -2.45
C LEU A 285 -13.43 -3.93 -2.48
N ASP A 286 -13.89 -2.69 -2.35
CA ASP A 286 -15.30 -2.33 -2.49
C ASP A 286 -15.78 -2.44 -3.95
N LEU A 287 -14.95 -2.01 -4.92
CA LEU A 287 -15.21 -2.15 -6.36
C LEU A 287 -15.43 -3.60 -6.79
N ILE A 288 -14.64 -4.56 -6.26
CA ILE A 288 -14.83 -5.99 -6.52
C ILE A 288 -15.98 -6.62 -5.70
N GLY A 289 -16.80 -5.81 -5.02
CA GLY A 289 -17.99 -6.26 -4.31
C GLY A 289 -17.73 -6.91 -2.94
N LEU A 290 -16.60 -6.63 -2.29
CA LEU A 290 -16.30 -7.23 -0.98
C LEU A 290 -17.34 -6.83 0.07
N SER A 291 -17.94 -7.81 0.74
CA SER A 291 -19.01 -7.55 1.71
C SER A 291 -18.57 -6.63 2.85
N ALA A 292 -19.51 -5.79 3.34
CA ALA A 292 -19.27 -4.87 4.45
C ALA A 292 -18.65 -5.52 5.70
N LYS A 293 -19.01 -6.79 6.00
CA LYS A 293 -18.43 -7.55 7.13
C LYS A 293 -16.95 -7.89 6.91
N ALA A 294 -16.54 -8.13 5.66
CA ALA A 294 -15.16 -8.43 5.32
C ALA A 294 -14.31 -7.14 5.20
N LEU A 295 -14.87 -6.05 4.68
CA LEU A 295 -14.25 -4.72 4.76
C LEU A 295 -14.03 -4.30 6.23
N ASP A 296 -15.01 -4.50 7.11
CA ASP A 296 -14.86 -4.27 8.55
C ASP A 296 -13.82 -5.21 9.16
N ALA A 297 -13.73 -6.48 8.76
CA ALA A 297 -12.71 -7.41 9.27
C ALA A 297 -11.28 -6.96 8.89
N LEU A 298 -11.08 -6.50 7.65
CA LEU A 298 -9.79 -5.98 7.18
C LEU A 298 -9.42 -4.63 7.83
N LEU A 299 -10.41 -3.85 8.28
CA LEU A 299 -10.20 -2.62 9.04
C LEU A 299 -9.61 -2.95 10.42
N HIS A 300 -10.17 -3.95 11.12
CA HIS A 300 -9.60 -4.45 12.39
C HIS A 300 -8.23 -5.14 12.21
N ALA A 301 -7.90 -5.60 10.99
CA ALA A 301 -6.55 -6.06 10.65
C ALA A 301 -5.58 -4.89 10.35
N GLY A 302 -6.07 -3.65 10.27
CA GLY A 302 -5.28 -2.45 9.97
C GLY A 302 -5.06 -2.17 8.48
N ILE A 303 -5.68 -2.96 7.59
CA ILE A 303 -5.41 -2.97 6.14
C ILE A 303 -6.28 -1.94 5.40
N THR A 304 -7.58 -1.89 5.69
CA THR A 304 -8.56 -0.99 5.05
C THR A 304 -8.91 0.22 5.92
N ILE A 305 -9.59 1.21 5.33
CA ILE A 305 -10.24 2.33 6.03
C ILE A 305 -11.69 1.99 6.43
N SER A 306 -12.27 2.77 7.34
CA SER A 306 -13.67 2.59 7.74
C SER A 306 -14.65 2.92 6.60
N ARG A 307 -15.78 2.20 6.53
CA ARG A 307 -16.82 2.42 5.51
C ARG A 307 -17.28 3.88 5.43
N ARG A 308 -17.48 4.55 6.57
CA ARG A 308 -17.82 5.99 6.63
C ARG A 308 -16.77 6.93 6.01
N HIS A 309 -15.51 6.51 5.95
CA HIS A 309 -14.43 7.25 5.28
C HIS A 309 -14.39 6.90 3.79
N LEU A 310 -14.63 5.63 3.45
CA LEU A 310 -14.73 5.16 2.07
C LEU A 310 -15.88 5.82 1.32
N ASP A 311 -17.05 5.93 1.95
CA ASP A 311 -18.23 6.62 1.41
C ASP A 311 -17.93 8.11 1.17
N ARG A 312 -17.20 8.77 2.08
CA ARG A 312 -16.72 10.15 1.86
C ARG A 312 -15.74 10.24 0.70
N LYS A 313 -14.83 9.28 0.55
CA LYS A 313 -13.87 9.24 -0.57
C LYS A 313 -14.56 9.03 -1.91
N LYS A 314 -15.60 8.17 -1.98
CA LYS A 314 -16.47 8.04 -3.17
C LYS A 314 -17.15 9.37 -3.51
N ILE A 315 -17.71 10.08 -2.52
CA ILE A 315 -18.34 11.40 -2.71
C ILE A 315 -17.30 12.46 -3.14
N GLU A 316 -16.10 12.44 -2.57
CA GLU A 316 -14.98 13.33 -2.92
C GLU A 316 -14.55 13.11 -4.38
N ILE A 317 -14.40 11.86 -4.81
CA ILE A 317 -14.09 11.48 -6.20
C ILE A 317 -15.21 11.95 -7.16
N ALA A 318 -16.48 11.70 -6.81
CA ALA A 318 -17.63 12.11 -7.62
C ALA A 318 -17.73 13.63 -7.76
N ASN A 319 -17.57 14.39 -6.66
CA ASN A 319 -17.60 15.84 -6.67
C ASN A 319 -16.43 16.44 -7.48
N ASN A 320 -15.26 15.81 -7.43
CA ASN A 320 -14.08 16.23 -8.20
C ASN A 320 -14.11 15.77 -9.66
N HIS A 321 -15.12 15.01 -10.10
CA HIS A 321 -15.15 14.44 -11.45
C HIS A 321 -15.22 15.52 -12.54
N SER A 322 -16.01 16.60 -12.34
CA SER A 322 -16.14 17.70 -13.30
C SER A 322 -14.79 18.40 -13.56
N SER A 323 -14.03 18.71 -12.51
CA SER A 323 -12.74 19.38 -12.66
C SER A 323 -11.65 18.47 -13.24
N LEU A 324 -11.76 17.15 -13.07
CA LEU A 324 -10.94 16.17 -13.79
C LEU A 324 -11.28 16.15 -15.29
N ILE A 325 -12.56 16.21 -15.67
CA ILE A 325 -13.00 16.33 -17.07
C ILE A 325 -12.51 17.66 -17.67
N GLU A 326 -12.69 18.78 -16.98
CA GLU A 326 -12.21 20.10 -17.42
C GLU A 326 -10.69 20.13 -17.63
N SER A 327 -9.92 19.59 -16.67
CA SER A 327 -8.46 19.51 -16.78
C SER A 327 -8.02 18.60 -17.94
N TYR A 328 -8.68 17.46 -18.13
CA TYR A 328 -8.41 16.57 -19.25
C TYR A 328 -8.69 17.23 -20.61
N LEU A 329 -9.80 17.97 -20.74
CA LEU A 329 -10.14 18.69 -21.96
C LEU A 329 -9.14 19.80 -22.26
N GLU A 330 -8.77 20.62 -21.27
CA GLU A 330 -7.76 21.68 -21.44
C GLU A 330 -6.37 21.13 -21.82
N ASN A 331 -5.97 20.00 -21.23
CA ASN A 331 -4.70 19.33 -21.55
C ASN A 331 -4.68 18.71 -22.96
N ASN A 332 -5.84 18.34 -23.51
CA ASN A 332 -5.96 17.63 -24.79
C ASN A 332 -6.62 18.46 -25.91
N LYS A 333 -6.88 19.77 -25.70
CA LYS A 333 -7.60 20.65 -26.65
C LYS A 333 -7.00 20.80 -28.06
N TYR A 334 -5.74 20.40 -28.25
CA TYR A 334 -5.05 20.38 -29.54
C TYR A 334 -4.87 18.95 -30.10
N ASN A 335 -5.28 17.92 -29.37
CA ASN A 335 -5.28 16.53 -29.80
C ASN A 335 -6.62 16.14 -30.41
N ALA A 336 -6.62 15.10 -31.26
CA ALA A 336 -7.88 14.49 -31.67
C ALA A 336 -8.45 13.66 -30.52
N LEU A 337 -9.78 13.65 -30.43
CA LEU A 337 -10.55 12.93 -29.42
C LEU A 337 -11.48 11.95 -30.13
N ALA A 338 -11.72 10.78 -29.55
CA ALA A 338 -12.77 9.84 -29.97
C ALA A 338 -13.76 9.62 -28.83
N LEU A 339 -15.05 9.78 -29.11
CA LEU A 339 -16.12 9.51 -28.16
C LEU A 339 -16.62 8.07 -28.37
N ASN A 340 -16.53 7.22 -27.35
CA ASN A 340 -17.22 5.94 -27.32
C ASN A 340 -18.56 6.11 -26.59
N VAL A 341 -19.65 5.63 -27.21
CA VAL A 341 -21.02 5.66 -26.68
C VAL A 341 -21.56 4.23 -26.64
N ASP A 342 -21.76 3.71 -25.43
CA ASP A 342 -21.95 2.28 -25.18
C ASP A 342 -22.99 2.02 -24.09
N ASP A 343 -23.77 0.94 -24.17
CA ASP A 343 -24.78 0.61 -23.17
C ASP A 343 -24.32 -0.48 -22.20
N TYR A 344 -23.89 -0.05 -21.02
CA TYR A 344 -23.52 -0.92 -19.92
C TYR A 344 -24.74 -1.69 -19.39
N HIS A 345 -24.89 -2.91 -19.93
CA HIS A 345 -25.75 -3.95 -19.37
C HIS A 345 -25.12 -4.50 -18.09
N ASN A 346 -25.77 -4.32 -16.93
CA ASN A 346 -25.37 -5.01 -15.71
C ASN A 346 -25.73 -6.51 -15.76
N ILE A 347 -24.83 -7.30 -16.35
CA ILE A 347 -24.98 -8.76 -16.54
C ILE A 347 -25.14 -9.56 -15.24
N HIS A 348 -24.90 -8.96 -14.07
CA HIS A 348 -25.10 -9.57 -12.75
C HIS A 348 -26.54 -9.43 -12.22
N ALA A 349 -27.48 -8.94 -13.03
CA ALA A 349 -28.91 -9.12 -12.77
C ALA A 349 -29.25 -10.60 -12.48
N LYS A 350 -30.12 -10.86 -11.49
CA LYS A 350 -30.45 -12.22 -11.05
C LYS A 350 -31.14 -13.04 -12.15
N ARG A 351 -30.35 -13.82 -12.91
CA ARG A 351 -30.86 -14.76 -13.92
C ARG A 351 -31.69 -15.92 -13.35
N MET A 352 -31.65 -16.16 -12.03
CA MET A 352 -32.63 -17.02 -11.35
C MET A 352 -33.75 -16.18 -10.71
N PRO A 353 -35.02 -16.34 -11.14
CA PRO A 353 -36.15 -15.73 -10.45
C PRO A 353 -36.37 -16.41 -9.10
N ASN A 354 -36.14 -15.68 -8.01
CA ASN A 354 -36.28 -16.21 -6.64
C ASN A 354 -37.53 -15.72 -5.89
N THR A 355 -38.37 -14.92 -6.54
CA THR A 355 -39.71 -14.41 -6.15
C THR A 355 -40.43 -13.91 -7.40
N CYS A 356 -41.75 -13.66 -7.34
CA CYS A 356 -42.55 -13.11 -8.45
C CYS A 356 -42.29 -11.61 -8.72
N SER A 357 -41.03 -11.19 -8.67
CA SER A 357 -40.56 -9.83 -8.89
C SER A 357 -39.54 -9.85 -10.03
N THR A 358 -39.86 -9.21 -11.15
CA THR A 358 -38.93 -9.02 -12.26
C THR A 358 -37.70 -8.27 -11.79
N SER A 359 -36.50 -8.79 -12.08
CA SER A 359 -35.26 -8.05 -11.86
C SER A 359 -35.20 -6.92 -12.88
N THR A 360 -35.40 -5.68 -12.43
CA THR A 360 -35.24 -4.47 -13.26
C THR A 360 -33.79 -4.35 -13.68
N MET A 361 -33.50 -4.74 -14.93
CA MET A 361 -32.20 -4.49 -15.56
C MET A 361 -32.12 -2.99 -15.86
N ALA A 362 -31.28 -2.27 -15.10
CA ALA A 362 -30.95 -0.89 -15.43
C ALA A 362 -30.11 -0.88 -16.72
N HIS A 363 -30.59 -0.17 -17.73
CA HIS A 363 -29.83 0.11 -18.95
C HIS A 363 -29.08 1.42 -18.72
N MET A 364 -27.75 1.36 -18.62
CA MET A 364 -26.91 2.52 -18.36
C MET A 364 -26.14 2.89 -19.62
N THR A 365 -26.23 4.14 -20.06
CA THR A 365 -25.35 4.68 -21.11
C THR A 365 -24.03 5.13 -20.47
N THR A 366 -22.92 4.77 -21.11
CA THR A 366 -21.56 5.18 -20.75
C THR A 366 -21.00 6.07 -21.86
N LEU A 367 -20.49 7.24 -21.51
CA LEU A 367 -19.76 8.13 -22.42
C LEU A 367 -18.28 8.13 -22.05
N LEU A 368 -17.42 7.54 -22.89
CA LEU A 368 -15.95 7.55 -22.69
C LEU A 368 -15.28 8.41 -23.75
N LEU A 369 -14.35 9.28 -23.35
CA LEU A 369 -13.64 10.19 -24.25
C LEU A 369 -12.15 9.87 -24.28
N ASN A 370 -11.66 9.40 -25.42
CA ASN A 370 -10.29 8.92 -25.61
C ASN A 370 -9.44 9.96 -26.36
N ARG A 371 -8.21 10.19 -25.91
CA ARG A 371 -7.23 11.05 -26.60
C ARG A 371 -6.43 10.22 -27.60
N ILE A 372 -6.57 10.55 -28.88
CA ILE A 372 -5.71 10.02 -29.94
C ILE A 372 -4.43 10.86 -30.01
N ASN A 373 -3.26 10.22 -30.15
CA ASN A 373 -1.97 10.93 -30.19
C ASN A 373 -1.66 11.56 -31.58
N ILE A 374 -2.64 12.26 -32.15
CA ILE A 374 -2.53 13.12 -33.34
C ILE A 374 -3.10 14.51 -33.02
N THR A 375 -2.95 15.48 -33.92
CA THR A 375 -3.59 16.80 -33.82
C THR A 375 -5.10 16.72 -33.99
N ALA A 376 -5.84 17.64 -33.36
CA ALA A 376 -7.29 17.78 -33.50
C ALA A 376 -7.73 17.78 -34.98
N ILE A 377 -8.79 17.04 -35.29
CA ILE A 377 -9.33 16.93 -36.65
C ILE A 377 -10.17 18.19 -36.93
N PRO A 378 -9.78 19.08 -37.85
CA PRO A 378 -10.51 20.33 -38.06
C PRO A 378 -11.85 20.08 -38.77
N GLN A 379 -12.89 20.82 -38.39
CA GLN A 379 -14.21 20.74 -39.02
C GLN A 379 -14.20 21.21 -40.49
N MET A 380 -13.23 22.05 -40.84
CA MET A 380 -12.99 22.59 -42.18
C MET A 380 -11.64 22.11 -42.73
N THR A 381 -11.64 21.70 -44.00
CA THR A 381 -10.41 21.48 -44.77
C THR A 381 -9.68 22.80 -45.05
N LEU A 382 -8.43 22.72 -45.53
CA LEU A 382 -7.63 23.87 -45.98
C LEU A 382 -8.32 24.75 -47.05
N ASN A 383 -9.34 24.23 -47.74
CA ASN A 383 -10.10 24.93 -48.77
C ASN A 383 -11.44 25.50 -48.24
N ASN A 384 -11.64 25.56 -46.92
CA ASN A 384 -12.90 25.91 -46.25
C ASN A 384 -14.13 25.04 -46.63
N ALA A 385 -13.93 23.89 -47.27
CA ALA A 385 -14.97 22.87 -47.38
C ALA A 385 -15.02 22.06 -46.08
N SER A 386 -16.21 21.83 -45.52
CA SER A 386 -16.35 21.02 -44.30
C SER A 386 -15.96 19.56 -44.56
N ILE A 387 -15.41 18.90 -43.55
CA ILE A 387 -15.14 17.46 -43.61
C ILE A 387 -16.43 16.61 -43.54
N HIS A 388 -17.53 17.19 -43.07
CA HIS A 388 -18.83 16.51 -43.04
C HIS A 388 -19.42 16.46 -44.45
N ASN A 389 -19.47 15.27 -45.04
CA ASN A 389 -20.25 15.02 -46.24
C ASN A 389 -21.75 15.20 -45.93
N PRO A 390 -22.47 16.18 -46.53
CA PRO A 390 -23.89 16.40 -46.25
C PRO A 390 -24.80 15.29 -46.81
N LYS A 391 -24.29 14.41 -47.68
CA LYS A 391 -24.99 13.16 -48.03
C LYS A 391 -24.91 12.09 -46.92
N LEU A 392 -24.12 12.30 -45.86
CA LEU A 392 -23.74 11.34 -44.82
C LEU A 392 -23.13 10.05 -45.38
N ILE A 393 -23.97 9.11 -45.81
CA ILE A 393 -23.62 7.84 -46.41
C ILE A 393 -24.30 7.77 -47.78
N ASP A 394 -23.50 7.68 -48.84
CA ASP A 394 -24.00 7.35 -50.17
C ASP A 394 -24.27 5.83 -50.19
N PHE A 395 -25.47 5.44 -49.73
CA PHE A 395 -25.83 4.04 -49.52
C PHE A 395 -25.75 3.23 -50.82
N GLU A 396 -26.06 3.85 -51.95
CA GLU A 396 -26.02 3.24 -53.27
C GLU A 396 -24.57 2.95 -53.68
N LEU A 397 -23.62 3.86 -53.43
CA LEU A 397 -22.19 3.59 -53.59
C LEU A 397 -21.70 2.49 -52.65
N ILE A 398 -22.12 2.47 -51.38
CA ILE A 398 -21.74 1.43 -50.41
C ILE A 398 -22.29 0.06 -50.83
N CYS A 399 -23.57 -0.05 -51.17
CA CYS A 399 -24.18 -1.28 -51.68
C CYS A 399 -23.43 -1.79 -52.92
N ASN A 400 -23.24 -0.94 -53.95
CA ASN A 400 -22.49 -1.32 -55.15
C ASN A 400 -21.06 -1.80 -54.84
N THR A 401 -20.37 -1.19 -53.86
CA THR A 401 -19.00 -1.57 -53.50
C THR A 401 -18.94 -2.86 -52.66
N LEU A 402 -19.91 -3.06 -51.75
CA LEU A 402 -19.98 -4.24 -50.89
C LEU A 402 -20.54 -5.46 -51.62
N ASP A 403 -21.56 -5.30 -52.47
CA ASP A 403 -22.09 -6.40 -53.30
C ASP A 403 -20.98 -7.01 -54.16
N HIS A 404 -20.23 -6.16 -54.87
CA HIS A 404 -19.26 -6.57 -55.87
C HIS A 404 -17.96 -7.18 -55.31
N PHE A 405 -17.67 -7.01 -54.01
CA PHE A 405 -16.39 -7.44 -53.42
C PHE A 405 -16.53 -8.24 -52.10
N TYR A 406 -17.60 -8.04 -51.33
CA TYR A 406 -17.80 -8.65 -50.01
C TYR A 406 -18.99 -9.61 -49.96
N MET A 407 -20.12 -9.32 -50.63
CA MET A 407 -21.30 -10.18 -50.55
C MET A 407 -21.08 -11.54 -51.23
N GLU A 408 -20.38 -11.60 -52.37
CA GLU A 408 -19.99 -12.89 -52.98
C GLU A 408 -19.07 -13.73 -52.06
N ARG A 409 -18.31 -13.07 -51.16
CA ARG A 409 -17.53 -13.73 -50.11
C ARG A 409 -18.39 -14.12 -48.91
N MET A 410 -19.30 -13.27 -48.44
CA MET A 410 -20.14 -13.53 -47.26
C MET A 410 -21.27 -14.54 -47.53
N ALA A 411 -21.79 -14.59 -48.76
CA ALA A 411 -22.80 -15.57 -49.18
C ALA A 411 -22.29 -17.02 -49.18
N LYS A 412 -20.96 -17.22 -49.27
CA LYS A 412 -20.33 -18.53 -49.04
C LYS A 412 -20.35 -18.83 -47.55
N THR A 413 -21.20 -19.78 -47.15
CA THR A 413 -21.39 -20.16 -45.74
C THR A 413 -20.10 -20.70 -45.14
N PHE A 414 -20.06 -20.81 -43.82
CA PHE A 414 -18.94 -21.45 -43.11
C PHE A 414 -18.61 -22.84 -43.68
N ASN A 415 -19.64 -23.63 -44.05
CA ASN A 415 -19.48 -24.94 -44.68
C ASN A 415 -18.93 -24.86 -46.11
N ASP A 416 -19.41 -23.92 -46.94
CA ASP A 416 -18.92 -23.77 -48.33
C ASP A 416 -17.44 -23.36 -48.38
N ARG A 417 -16.96 -22.64 -47.36
CA ARG A 417 -15.54 -22.34 -47.17
C ARG A 417 -14.75 -23.53 -46.61
N PHE A 418 -15.38 -24.39 -45.81
CA PHE A 418 -14.78 -25.59 -45.19
C PHE A 418 -14.66 -26.80 -46.13
N TYR A 419 -15.28 -26.76 -47.32
CA TYR A 419 -15.31 -27.89 -48.27
C TYR A 419 -14.10 -27.97 -49.22
N TYR A 420 -13.19 -26.99 -49.18
CA TYR A 420 -11.88 -27.07 -49.86
C TYR A 420 -10.85 -27.74 -48.94
N GLU A 421 -9.87 -28.44 -49.54
CA GLU A 421 -8.80 -29.16 -48.86
C GLU A 421 -7.75 -28.20 -48.24
N THR A 422 -8.15 -27.42 -47.24
CA THR A 422 -7.22 -26.68 -46.37
C THR A 422 -6.52 -27.64 -45.41
N PHE A 423 -5.22 -27.43 -45.21
CA PHE A 423 -4.40 -28.32 -44.37
C PHE A 423 -4.82 -28.23 -42.89
N LEU A 424 -4.62 -29.31 -42.14
CA LEU A 424 -5.07 -29.41 -40.75
C LEU A 424 -4.48 -28.32 -39.85
N ASP A 425 -3.25 -27.87 -40.13
CA ASP A 425 -2.58 -26.82 -39.37
C ASP A 425 -3.19 -25.43 -39.62
N GLU A 426 -3.50 -25.10 -40.88
CA GLU A 426 -4.23 -23.88 -41.27
C GLU A 426 -5.66 -23.89 -40.68
N LYS A 427 -6.27 -25.08 -40.58
CA LYS A 427 -7.58 -25.30 -39.94
C LYS A 427 -7.53 -25.10 -38.42
N LEU A 428 -6.44 -25.54 -37.78
CA LEU A 428 -6.17 -25.30 -36.36
C LEU A 428 -5.84 -23.84 -36.08
N GLU A 429 -5.09 -23.17 -36.94
CA GLU A 429 -4.77 -21.74 -36.85
C GLU A 429 -6.05 -20.88 -36.93
N ASN A 430 -6.93 -21.17 -37.89
CA ASN A 430 -8.23 -20.49 -38.00
C ASN A 430 -9.14 -20.71 -36.79
N LEU A 431 -9.11 -21.89 -36.14
CA LEU A 431 -9.82 -22.12 -34.88
C LEU A 431 -9.14 -21.39 -33.69
N THR A 432 -7.81 -21.35 -33.67
CA THR A 432 -7.01 -20.69 -32.62
C THR A 432 -7.13 -19.16 -32.68
N LEU A 433 -7.33 -18.59 -33.87
CA LEU A 433 -7.65 -17.17 -34.08
C LEU A 433 -8.91 -16.72 -33.32
N HIS A 434 -9.82 -17.61 -32.95
CA HIS A 434 -11.00 -17.29 -32.14
C HIS A 434 -10.81 -17.50 -30.62
N ASN A 435 -9.58 -17.76 -30.15
CA ASN A 435 -9.25 -17.76 -28.73
C ASN A 435 -9.25 -16.32 -28.17
N TYR A 436 -10.37 -15.91 -27.58
CA TYR A 436 -10.54 -14.59 -26.97
C TYR A 436 -9.55 -14.35 -25.83
N ASP A 437 -9.26 -15.34 -24.98
CA ASP A 437 -8.37 -15.18 -23.81
C ASP A 437 -6.91 -14.95 -24.23
N ALA A 438 -6.46 -15.63 -25.29
CA ALA A 438 -5.16 -15.38 -25.91
C ALA A 438 -5.08 -13.93 -26.44
N ARG A 439 -6.06 -13.50 -27.25
CA ARG A 439 -6.12 -12.13 -27.78
C ARG A 439 -6.26 -11.04 -26.71
N ILE A 440 -6.92 -11.33 -25.58
CA ILE A 440 -6.99 -10.43 -24.41
C ILE A 440 -5.60 -10.28 -23.77
N THR A 441 -4.85 -11.38 -23.68
CA THR A 441 -3.50 -11.42 -23.09
C THR A 441 -2.47 -10.75 -24.00
N GLU A 442 -2.50 -11.03 -25.31
CA GLU A 442 -1.58 -10.45 -26.30
C GLU A 442 -1.76 -8.93 -26.43
N ARG A 443 -3.02 -8.45 -26.48
CA ARG A 443 -3.37 -7.03 -26.62
C ARG A 443 -3.57 -6.33 -25.27
N GLN A 444 -2.93 -6.82 -24.20
CA GLN A 444 -3.13 -6.28 -22.86
C GLN A 444 -2.65 -4.82 -22.71
N GLU A 445 -1.67 -4.34 -23.48
CA GLU A 445 -1.28 -2.92 -23.45
C GLU A 445 -2.21 -2.02 -24.27
N GLU A 446 -2.71 -2.50 -25.41
CA GLU A 446 -3.66 -1.77 -26.28
C GLU A 446 -4.97 -1.52 -25.52
N ARG A 447 -5.50 -2.56 -24.85
CA ARG A 447 -6.76 -2.51 -24.09
C ARG A 447 -6.72 -1.68 -22.79
N LYS A 448 -5.71 -0.82 -22.59
CA LYS A 448 -5.59 0.00 -21.37
C LYS A 448 -6.15 1.40 -21.61
N MET A 449 -7.20 1.71 -20.88
CA MET A 449 -7.82 3.04 -20.74
C MET A 449 -6.90 4.04 -19.99
N LYS A 450 -5.66 4.22 -20.46
CA LYS A 450 -4.66 5.19 -19.92
C LYS A 450 -5.00 6.61 -20.36
N ASP A 451 -5.35 6.76 -21.63
CA ASP A 451 -5.65 8.02 -22.31
C ASP A 451 -7.17 8.17 -22.55
N THR A 452 -7.95 7.72 -21.57
CA THR A 452 -9.41 7.69 -21.54
C THR A 452 -9.92 8.43 -20.32
N ILE A 453 -11.00 9.20 -20.46
CA ILE A 453 -11.78 9.69 -19.32
C ILE A 453 -13.25 9.29 -19.46
N LEU A 454 -13.89 8.98 -18.33
CA LEU A 454 -15.36 8.92 -18.25
C LEU A 454 -15.90 10.36 -18.34
N LEU A 455 -16.84 10.59 -19.27
CA LEU A 455 -17.52 11.88 -19.41
C LEU A 455 -18.83 11.90 -18.62
N ASP A 456 -19.60 10.81 -18.69
CA ASP A 456 -20.87 10.64 -17.96
C ASP A 456 -21.27 9.14 -17.91
N PHE A 457 -22.08 8.76 -16.92
CA PHE A 457 -22.67 7.44 -16.75
C PHE A 457 -24.06 7.54 -16.12
N PHE A 458 -25.11 7.18 -16.87
CA PHE A 458 -26.49 7.47 -16.49
C PHE A 458 -27.51 6.50 -17.09
N GLU A 459 -28.70 6.41 -16.49
CA GLU A 459 -29.76 5.51 -16.96
C GLU A 459 -30.38 6.04 -18.27
N LEU A 460 -30.14 5.31 -19.36
CA LEU A 460 -30.68 5.55 -20.70
C LEU A 460 -30.48 4.28 -21.54
N LYS A 461 -31.51 3.92 -22.31
CA LYS A 461 -31.53 2.81 -23.26
C LYS A 461 -31.05 3.26 -24.64
N LEU A 462 -29.94 2.75 -25.15
CA LEU A 462 -29.47 3.05 -26.52
C LEU A 462 -30.22 2.24 -27.60
N GLU A 463 -31.54 2.10 -27.45
CA GLU A 463 -32.40 1.27 -28.30
C GLU A 463 -32.86 1.98 -29.58
N ASP A 464 -32.73 3.31 -29.67
CA ASP A 464 -33.09 4.09 -30.86
C ASP A 464 -32.23 5.36 -31.07
N VAL A 465 -32.40 5.97 -32.25
CA VAL A 465 -31.68 7.19 -32.67
C VAL A 465 -32.01 8.39 -31.77
N VAL A 466 -33.21 8.47 -31.22
CA VAL A 466 -33.60 9.57 -30.31
C VAL A 466 -32.79 9.49 -29.02
N SER A 467 -32.60 8.28 -28.50
CA SER A 467 -31.82 7.99 -27.31
C SER A 467 -30.33 8.27 -27.56
N TYR A 468 -29.77 7.85 -28.70
CA TYR A 468 -28.41 8.26 -29.08
C TYR A 468 -28.25 9.79 -29.18
N ILE A 469 -29.25 10.52 -29.69
CA ILE A 469 -29.23 11.99 -29.70
C ILE A 469 -29.25 12.55 -28.27
N SER A 470 -30.06 12.01 -27.37
CA SER A 470 -30.07 12.42 -25.95
C SER A 470 -28.77 12.07 -25.21
N ALA A 471 -28.07 10.99 -25.60
CA ALA A 471 -26.74 10.70 -25.09
C ALA A 471 -25.71 11.74 -25.58
N LEU A 472 -25.76 12.11 -26.86
CA LEU A 472 -24.88 13.13 -27.44
C LEU A 472 -25.18 14.55 -26.92
N GLN A 473 -26.40 14.85 -26.47
CA GLN A 473 -26.75 16.13 -25.85
C GLN A 473 -25.91 16.42 -24.58
N ARG A 474 -25.62 15.42 -23.74
CA ARG A 474 -24.71 15.55 -22.57
C ARG A 474 -23.30 16.02 -22.97
N VAL A 475 -22.84 15.66 -24.17
CA VAL A 475 -21.53 16.07 -24.70
C VAL A 475 -21.53 17.57 -25.07
N TYR A 476 -22.63 18.07 -25.62
CA TYR A 476 -22.82 19.49 -25.97
C TYR A 476 -23.12 20.40 -24.76
N GLU A 477 -23.67 19.84 -23.67
CA GLU A 477 -23.89 20.57 -22.41
C GLU A 477 -22.56 20.96 -21.73
N ASN A 478 -21.48 20.21 -21.96
CA ASN A 478 -20.14 20.59 -21.51
C ASN A 478 -19.56 21.73 -22.36
N SER A 479 -19.29 22.88 -21.73
CA SER A 479 -18.86 24.10 -22.42
C SER A 479 -17.50 23.99 -23.12
N LEU A 480 -16.55 23.23 -22.57
CA LEU A 480 -15.23 23.02 -23.17
C LEU A 480 -15.30 22.10 -24.39
N LEU A 481 -16.10 21.03 -24.32
CA LEU A 481 -16.38 20.16 -25.48
C LEU A 481 -17.15 20.90 -26.58
N ASN A 482 -18.15 21.70 -26.22
CA ASN A 482 -18.87 22.54 -27.16
C ASN A 482 -17.92 23.52 -27.87
N ASN A 483 -17.05 24.21 -27.11
CA ASN A 483 -16.01 25.08 -27.68
C ASN A 483 -15.04 24.32 -28.61
N TYR A 484 -14.59 23.12 -28.25
CA TYR A 484 -13.77 22.26 -29.13
C TYR A 484 -14.52 21.92 -30.43
N LEU A 485 -15.80 21.55 -30.33
CA LEU A 485 -16.67 21.18 -31.45
C LEU A 485 -17.02 22.35 -32.40
N THR A 486 -16.75 23.61 -32.02
CA THR A 486 -16.86 24.75 -32.95
C THR A 486 -15.75 24.82 -33.99
N ASN A 487 -14.61 24.16 -33.77
CA ASN A 487 -13.44 24.18 -34.66
C ASN A 487 -13.02 22.79 -35.13
N SER A 488 -13.31 21.76 -34.33
CA SER A 488 -12.81 20.39 -34.49
C SER A 488 -13.94 19.37 -34.46
N VAL A 489 -13.68 18.16 -34.96
CA VAL A 489 -14.65 17.06 -34.99
C VAL A 489 -14.16 15.90 -34.12
N ILE A 490 -15.10 15.27 -33.43
CA ILE A 490 -14.90 14.08 -32.61
C ILE A 490 -15.57 12.92 -33.35
N PRO A 491 -14.83 11.94 -33.92
CA PRO A 491 -15.42 10.68 -34.35
C PRO A 491 -16.14 9.99 -33.18
N VAL A 492 -17.39 9.59 -33.43
CA VAL A 492 -18.19 8.79 -32.51
C VAL A 492 -18.02 7.32 -32.88
N ILE A 493 -17.65 6.51 -31.90
CA ILE A 493 -17.61 5.06 -31.93
C ILE A 493 -18.80 4.59 -31.10
N ALA A 494 -19.67 3.76 -31.67
CA ALA A 494 -20.85 3.25 -30.99
C ALA A 494 -21.03 1.77 -31.32
N ASP A 495 -21.37 1.00 -30.30
CA ASP A 495 -21.62 -0.46 -30.35
C ASP A 495 -20.40 -1.31 -30.80
N TRP A 496 -20.51 -2.62 -30.57
CA TRP A 496 -19.47 -3.61 -30.78
C TRP A 496 -19.37 -4.04 -32.25
N PRO A 497 -18.17 -4.25 -32.84
CA PRO A 497 -16.86 -4.39 -32.19
C PRO A 497 -15.97 -3.13 -32.23
N GLY A 498 -16.53 -1.92 -32.33
CA GLY A 498 -15.74 -0.68 -32.47
C GLY A 498 -14.68 -0.47 -31.38
N GLN A 499 -14.96 -0.97 -30.17
CA GLN A 499 -14.09 -0.88 -28.99
C GLN A 499 -12.74 -1.62 -29.08
N VAL A 500 -12.53 -2.48 -30.07
CA VAL A 500 -11.30 -3.29 -30.19
C VAL A 500 -10.13 -2.51 -30.83
N PHE A 501 -10.39 -1.30 -31.34
CA PHE A 501 -9.43 -0.47 -32.08
C PHE A 501 -9.32 0.98 -31.56
N ILE A 502 -9.57 1.16 -30.25
CA ILE A 502 -9.33 2.40 -29.49
C ILE A 502 -7.97 2.27 -28.80
#